data_AF-A0A1G7NR79-F1
#
_entry.id   AF-A0A1G7NR79-F1
#
_cell.length_a   1.000
_cell.length_b   1.000
_cell.length_c   1.000
_cell.angle_alpha   90.00
_cell.angle_beta   90.00
_cell.angle_gamma   90.00
#
_symmetry.space_group_name_H-M   'P 1'
#
loop_
_entity.id
_entity.type
_entity.pdbx_description
1 polymer ?
#
loop_
_entity_poly.entity_id
_entity_poly.type
_entity_poly.pdbx_seq_one_letter_code
_entity_poly.pdbx_strand_id
1 'polypeptide(L)'
;MKDCEKGRLFGSALILIQGVVTALFPQASIRLTKKMIGKNFDNASGLEAKPAYVRQLRAIGVGMIAAGGTGLLLEDAEESEAAISELAGAEGDDDE
;
A
#
# COMPACT_ATOMS: atom_id res chain seq x y z
N MET A 1 5.24 -21.41 0.58
CA MET A 1 3.94 -20.74 0.82
C MET A 1 4.08 -19.56 1.80
N LYS A 2 4.71 -19.72 2.98
CA LYS A 2 4.98 -18.63 3.94
C LYS A 2 5.71 -17.38 3.38
N ASP A 3 6.62 -17.54 2.42
CA ASP A 3 7.32 -16.40 1.82
C ASP A 3 6.44 -15.53 0.90
N CYS A 4 5.44 -16.12 0.24
CA CYS A 4 4.48 -15.36 -0.56
C CYS A 4 3.58 -14.50 0.32
N GLU A 5 3.13 -15.03 1.45
CA GLU A 5 2.28 -14.33 2.42
C GLU A 5 3.02 -13.13 3.04
N LYS A 6 4.26 -13.32 3.49
CA LYS A 6 5.12 -12.22 3.95
C LYS A 6 5.35 -11.16 2.88
N GLY A 7 5.56 -11.57 1.63
CA GLY A 7 5.76 -10.65 0.51
C GLY A 7 4.51 -9.81 0.22
N ARG A 8 3.33 -10.42 0.30
CA ARG A 8 2.05 -9.78 0.03
C ARG A 8 1.67 -8.83 1.16
N LEU A 9 1.87 -9.22 2.42
CA LEU A 9 1.63 -8.37 3.60
C LEU A 9 2.58 -7.18 3.66
N PHE A 10 3.86 -7.40 3.35
CA PHE A 10 4.85 -6.32 3.21
C PHE A 10 4.49 -5.38 2.06
N GLY A 11 4.05 -5.90 0.92
CA GLY A 11 3.59 -5.11 -0.22
C GLY A 11 2.39 -4.23 0.13
N SER A 12 1.36 -4.82 0.76
CA SER A 12 0.16 -4.13 1.24
C SER A 12 0.53 -3.00 2.21
N ALA A 13 1.40 -3.26 3.18
CA ALA A 13 1.89 -2.27 4.14
C ALA A 13 2.68 -1.13 3.47
N LEU A 14 3.58 -1.45 2.53
CA LEU A 14 4.34 -0.45 1.79
C LEU A 14 3.43 0.47 0.97
N ILE A 15 2.45 -0.10 0.26
CA ILE A 15 1.48 0.66 -0.54
C ILE A 15 0.65 1.58 0.37
N LEU A 16 0.19 1.09 1.52
CA LEU A 16 -0.56 1.90 2.48
C LEU A 16 0.26 3.09 2.98
N ILE A 17 1.50 2.86 3.43
CA ILE A 17 2.40 3.91 3.92
C ILE A 17 2.65 4.95 2.81
N GLN A 18 2.97 4.49 1.60
CA GLN A 18 3.20 5.37 0.46
C GLN A 18 1.95 6.18 0.09
N GLY A 19 0.77 5.56 0.20
CA GLY A 19 -0.53 6.21 0.05
C GLY A 19 -0.74 7.35 1.03
N VAL A 20 -0.50 7.11 2.32
CA VAL A 20 -0.61 8.12 3.39
C VAL A 20 0.32 9.30 3.13
N VAL A 21 1.59 9.03 2.83
CA VAL A 21 2.57 10.09 2.54
C VAL A 21 2.15 10.91 1.32
N THR A 22 1.67 10.26 0.26
CA THR A 22 1.25 10.94 -0.97
C THR A 22 -0.04 11.76 -0.77
N ALA A 23 -0.98 11.27 0.06
CA ALA A 23 -2.23 11.95 0.36
C ALA A 23 -2.04 13.19 1.25
N LEU A 24 -1.23 13.07 2.30
CA LEU A 24 -1.01 14.15 3.27
C LEU A 24 0.06 15.14 2.81
N PHE A 25 1.12 14.66 2.17
CA PHE A 25 2.29 15.44 1.76
C PHE A 25 2.55 15.38 0.24
N PRO A 26 1.60 15.78 -0.62
CA PRO A 26 1.79 15.75 -2.08
C PRO A 26 2.97 16.62 -2.54
N GLN A 27 3.37 17.61 -1.73
CA GLN A 27 4.55 18.45 -1.96
C GLN A 27 5.86 17.65 -1.93
N ALA A 28 5.95 16.59 -1.11
CA ALA A 28 7.11 15.70 -1.09
C ALA A 28 7.22 14.93 -2.42
N SER A 29 6.10 14.40 -2.92
CA SER A 29 6.04 13.74 -4.23
C SER A 29 6.42 14.68 -5.37
N ILE A 30 5.93 15.92 -5.35
CA ILE A 30 6.28 16.94 -6.35
C ILE A 30 7.80 17.23 -6.33
N ARG A 31 8.40 17.39 -5.16
CA ARG A 31 9.85 17.63 -5.04
C ARG A 31 10.66 16.45 -5.55
N LEU A 32 10.24 15.22 -5.24
CA LEU A 32 10.90 14.02 -5.75
C LEU A 32 10.80 13.94 -7.28
N THR A 33 9.61 14.17 -7.84
CA THR A 33 9.40 14.18 -9.29
C THR A 33 10.24 15.27 -9.96
N LYS A 34 10.27 16.50 -9.43
CA LYS A 34 11.15 17.57 -9.93
C LYS A 34 12.63 17.18 -9.89
N LYS A 35 13.08 16.54 -8.80
CA LYS A 35 14.47 16.08 -8.68
C LYS A 35 14.80 15.00 -9.71
N MET A 36 13.87 14.08 -9.97
CA MET A 36 14.04 13.03 -11.00
C MET A 36 14.10 13.63 -12.41
N ILE A 37 13.22 14.58 -12.72
CA ILE A 37 13.22 15.29 -14.01
C ILE A 37 14.51 16.11 -14.15
N GLY A 38 14.92 16.82 -13.09
CA GLY A 38 16.12 17.66 -13.08
C GLY A 38 17.44 16.92 -13.20
N LYS A 39 17.46 15.59 -13.02
CA LYS A 39 18.64 14.77 -13.35
C LYS A 39 18.87 14.65 -14.87
N ASN A 40 17.84 14.87 -15.68
CA ASN A 40 17.87 14.66 -17.13
C ASN A 40 17.59 15.94 -17.94
N PHE A 41 17.02 16.98 -17.32
CA PHE A 41 16.62 18.22 -17.98
C PHE A 41 17.08 19.45 -17.20
N ASP A 42 17.68 20.40 -17.91
CA ASP A 42 17.89 21.75 -17.40
C ASP A 42 16.53 22.46 -17.20
N ASN A 43 16.43 23.30 -16.16
CA ASN A 43 15.22 24.04 -15.75
C ASN A 43 14.11 23.27 -14.99
N ALA A 44 14.32 22.01 -14.62
CA ALA A 44 13.31 21.26 -13.85
C ALA A 44 12.99 21.88 -12.46
N SER A 45 13.92 22.66 -11.90
CA SER A 45 13.72 23.40 -10.64
C SER A 45 12.62 24.46 -10.73
N GLY A 46 12.39 25.02 -11.91
CA GLY A 46 11.38 26.06 -12.17
C GLY A 46 9.97 25.52 -12.43
N LEU A 47 9.78 24.20 -12.46
CA LEU A 47 8.45 23.62 -12.68
C LEU A 47 7.52 23.98 -11.52
N GLU A 48 6.31 24.46 -11.77
CA GLU A 48 5.32 24.66 -10.72
C GLU A 48 4.20 23.64 -10.83
N ALA A 49 3.88 23.00 -9.70
CA ALA A 49 2.80 22.05 -9.65
C ALA A 49 1.47 22.79 -9.68
N LYS A 50 0.69 22.57 -10.75
CA LYS A 50 -0.67 23.11 -10.84
C LYS A 50 -1.54 22.59 -9.68
N PRO A 51 -2.47 23.40 -9.13
CA PRO A 51 -3.33 22.97 -8.03
C PRO A 51 -4.18 21.75 -8.39
N ALA A 52 -4.58 21.59 -9.66
CA ALA A 52 -5.26 20.40 -10.15
C ALA A 52 -4.39 19.13 -10.04
N TYR A 53 -3.08 19.24 -10.28
CA TYR A 53 -2.14 18.13 -10.15
C TYR A 53 -1.93 17.74 -8.68
N VAL A 54 -1.89 18.71 -7.76
CA VAL A 54 -1.84 18.46 -6.32
C VAL A 54 -3.06 17.67 -5.85
N ARG A 55 -4.26 18.04 -6.33
CA ARG A 55 -5.51 17.31 -6.02
C ARG A 55 -5.49 15.88 -6.56
N GLN A 56 -4.97 15.68 -7.76
CA GLN A 56 -4.81 14.35 -8.35
C GLN A 56 -3.86 13.48 -7.53
N LEU A 57 -2.70 14.01 -7.10
CA LEU A 57 -1.78 13.29 -6.23
C LEU A 57 -2.45 12.86 -4.92
N ARG A 58 -3.28 13.72 -4.33
CA ARG A 58 -4.05 13.34 -3.14
C ARG A 58 -5.04 12.21 -3.41
N ALA A 59 -5.79 12.29 -4.51
CA ALA A 59 -6.73 11.24 -4.89
C ALA A 59 -6.02 9.90 -5.14
N ILE A 60 -4.87 9.91 -5.80
CA ILE A 60 -4.01 8.74 -6.00
C ILE A 60 -3.55 8.19 -4.65
N GLY A 61 -3.10 9.05 -3.73
CA GLY A 61 -2.75 8.68 -2.37
C GLY A 61 -3.89 7.98 -1.62
N VAL A 62 -5.10 8.54 -1.68
CA VAL A 62 -6.30 7.92 -1.07
C VAL A 62 -6.61 6.56 -1.69
N GLY A 63 -6.49 6.41 -3.01
CA GLY A 63 -6.64 5.11 -3.68
C GLY A 63 -5.62 4.08 -3.21
N MET A 64 -4.36 4.47 -3.01
CA MET A 64 -3.32 3.60 -2.45
C MET A 64 -3.61 3.20 -1.00
N ILE A 65 -4.12 4.13 -0.18
CA ILE A 65 -4.55 3.81 1.20
C ILE A 65 -5.68 2.78 1.19
N ALA A 66 -6.70 2.98 0.33
CA ALA A 66 -7.80 2.04 0.20
C ALA A 66 -7.28 0.65 -0.21
N ALA A 67 -6.48 0.56 -1.28
CA ALA A 67 -5.97 -0.71 -1.77
C ALA A 67 -5.05 -1.43 -0.76
N GLY A 68 -4.09 -0.71 -0.16
CA GLY A 68 -3.18 -1.28 0.82
C GLY A 68 -3.90 -1.69 2.12
N GLY A 69 -4.87 -0.88 2.55
CA GLY A 69 -5.69 -1.19 3.72
C GLY A 69 -6.58 -2.41 3.50
N THR A 70 -7.23 -2.51 2.34
CA THR A 70 -8.01 -3.71 2.00
C THR A 70 -7.13 -4.94 1.87
N GLY A 71 -5.91 -4.81 1.34
CA GLY A 71 -4.95 -5.92 1.25
C GLY A 71 -4.60 -6.48 2.62
N LEU A 72 -4.25 -5.62 3.58
CA LEU A 72 -3.93 -6.04 4.96
C LEU A 72 -5.12 -6.68 5.67
N LEU A 73 -6.34 -6.15 5.49
CA LEU A 73 -7.54 -6.72 6.10
C LEU A 73 -7.88 -8.11 5.53
N LEU A 74 -7.66 -8.33 4.24
CA LEU A 74 -7.87 -9.63 3.63
C LEU A 74 -6.84 -10.66 4.10
N GLU A 75 -5.60 -10.24 4.33
CA GLU A 75 -4.56 -11.10 4.90
C GLU A 75 -4.87 -11.53 6.33
N ASP A 76 -5.37 -10.61 7.17
CA ASP A 76 -5.81 -10.91 8.53
C ASP A 76 -7.02 -11.86 8.56
N ALA A 77 -7.97 -11.69 7.62
CA ALA A 77 -9.12 -12.57 7.46
C ALA A 77 -8.71 -13.99 7.01
N GLU A 78 -7.79 -14.12 6.04
CA GLU A 78 -7.28 -15.41 5.59
C GLU A 78 -6.53 -16.15 6.72
N GLU A 79 -5.75 -15.45 7.56
CA GLU A 79 -5.08 -16.04 8.72
C GLU A 79 -6.09 -16.52 9.78
N SER A 80 -7.15 -15.74 10.03
CA SER A 80 -8.23 -16.14 10.94
C SER A 80 -9.03 -17.34 10.43
N GLU A 81 -9.34 -17.44 9.14
CA GLU A 81 -10.06 -18.59 8.57
C GLU A 81 -9.21 -19.88 8.58
N ALA A 82 -7.91 -19.76 8.33
CA ALA A 82 -6.98 -20.88 8.42
C ALA A 82 -6.90 -21.43 9.86
N ALA A 83 -6.81 -20.57 10.87
CA ALA A 83 -6.80 -20.96 12.27
C ALA A 83 -8.10 -21.67 12.71
N ILE A 84 -9.26 -21.21 12.21
CA ILE A 84 -10.55 -21.84 12.50
C ILE A 84 -10.65 -23.23 11.83
N SER A 85 -10.15 -23.37 10.60
CA SER A 85 -10.12 -24.67 9.91
C SER A 85 -9.19 -25.69 10.57
N GLU A 86 -8.06 -25.24 11.13
CA GLU A 86 -7.14 -26.12 11.88
C GLU A 86 -7.77 -26.61 13.19
N LEU A 87 -8.50 -25.75 13.90
CA LEU A 87 -9.25 -26.12 15.11
C LEU A 87 -10.41 -27.08 14.80
N ALA A 88 -11.16 -26.84 13.72
CA ALA A 88 -12.28 -27.72 13.33
C ALA A 88 -11.81 -29.10 12.84
N GLY A 89 -10.59 -29.22 12.33
CA GLY A 89 -9.99 -30.50 11.95
C GLY A 89 -9.43 -31.31 13.13
N ALA A 90 -9.20 -30.67 14.29
CA ALA A 90 -8.69 -31.33 15.49
C ALA A 90 -9.80 -31.95 16.36
N GLU A 91 -11.07 -31.54 16.18
CA GLU A 91 -12.22 -32.07 16.95
C GLU A 91 -12.90 -33.30 16.31
N GLY A 92 -12.29 -33.89 15.27
CA GLY A 92 -12.88 -34.98 14.47
C GLY A 92 -12.29 -36.37 14.65
N ASP A 93 -11.37 -36.58 15.60
CA ASP A 93 -10.58 -37.84 15.71
C ASP A 93 -10.76 -38.59 17.06
N ASP A 94 -11.88 -38.39 17.76
CA ASP A 94 -12.17 -38.97 19.09
C ASP A 94 -13.38 -39.92 19.14
N ASP A 95 -13.79 -40.56 18.03
CA ASP A 95 -14.78 -41.66 18.06
C ASP A 95 -14.21 -42.96 17.46
N GLU A 96 -14.05 -43.98 18.34
CA GLU A 96 -13.58 -45.37 18.12
C GLU A 96 -14.29 -46.15 17.00
#